data_AF-F8CQ55-F1
#
_entry.id   AF-F8CQ55-F1
#
_cell.length_a   1.000
_cell.length_b   1.000
_cell.length_c   1.000
_cell.angle_alpha   90.00
_cell.angle_beta   90.00
_cell.angle_gamma   90.00
#
_symmetry.space_group_name_H-M   'P 1'
#
loop_
_entity.id
_entity.type
_entity.pdbx_description
1 polymer ?
#
loop_
_entity_poly.entity_id
_entity_poly.type
_entity_poly.pdbx_seq_one_letter_code
_entity_poly.pdbx_strand_id
1 'polypeptide(L)'
;MVVLLLACPLLGAAPVVPKKGAPVSPPVPAVRFELYRAVDRGDPKAGSNVHIGADGKRYGMGREDYRPFIERCELVPPKGVDPLALELVFLPYFGEQKPSTTLAAYFKAQAVGASKLRELLPRDLTGYLRSPAEERRFFSTLIEPETQPTSVLVVWNGDTQWYVDNVFYRLERADGWTRRDCTDVVEGSLQDFLRHSPLIQPRLNEGLSGLSHPERPERFSAKDIVLTLQKTPGMPGTRDFWLEVHADGRFMFSRTVRGTDPHRLTTLLIAARRLRVSDNGRQAARPPAHDEQVTTLSWQVDGRRTQVTLGRDTPYSVMQFARQMAAAYGIEL
;
A
#
# COMPACT_ATOMS: atom_id res chain seq x y z
N MET A 1 41.72 -31.75 -61.44
CA MET A 1 42.13 -32.89 -60.60
C MET A 1 41.27 -32.87 -59.36
N VAL A 2 40.48 -33.93 -59.20
CA VAL A 2 39.33 -34.07 -58.29
C VAL A 2 39.82 -34.28 -56.86
N VAL A 3 39.20 -33.61 -55.87
CA VAL A 3 39.32 -33.97 -54.46
C VAL A 3 37.92 -34.30 -53.93
N LEU A 4 37.87 -35.49 -53.32
CA LEU A 4 36.69 -36.27 -52.92
C LEU A 4 35.74 -35.53 -51.96
N LEU A 5 34.44 -35.66 -52.27
CA LEU A 5 33.31 -35.45 -51.37
C LEU A 5 33.14 -36.66 -50.44
N LEU A 6 33.12 -36.43 -49.13
CA LEU A 6 32.68 -37.39 -48.12
C LEU A 6 31.25 -37.04 -47.70
N ALA A 7 30.34 -37.98 -47.97
CA ALA A 7 28.94 -37.94 -47.59
C ALA A 7 28.77 -38.25 -46.09
N CYS A 8 27.85 -37.54 -45.42
CA CYS A 8 27.36 -37.86 -44.08
C CYS A 8 25.83 -37.98 -44.16
N PRO A 9 25.21 -39.09 -43.71
CA PRO A 9 23.79 -39.33 -43.90
C PRO A 9 22.91 -38.63 -42.85
N LEU A 10 21.77 -38.16 -43.33
CA LEU A 10 20.64 -37.59 -42.60
C LEU A 10 20.03 -38.61 -41.61
N LEU A 11 19.90 -38.21 -40.35
CA LEU A 11 19.00 -38.83 -39.37
C LEU A 11 17.92 -37.81 -38.99
N GLY A 12 16.67 -38.18 -39.26
CA GLY A 12 15.49 -37.34 -39.15
C GLY A 12 15.13 -36.97 -37.71
N ALA A 13 14.81 -35.69 -37.50
CA ALA A 13 14.16 -35.19 -36.30
C ALA A 13 12.65 -35.48 -36.39
N ALA A 14 12.12 -36.18 -35.39
CA ALA A 14 10.68 -36.39 -35.25
C ALA A 14 9.95 -35.06 -34.95
N PRO A 15 8.74 -34.84 -35.47
CA PRO A 15 7.96 -33.62 -35.20
C PRO A 15 7.43 -33.63 -33.76
N VAL A 16 7.74 -32.57 -33.01
CA VAL A 16 7.17 -32.31 -31.68
C VAL A 16 5.71 -31.88 -31.86
N VAL A 17 4.79 -32.77 -31.49
CA VAL A 17 3.35 -32.49 -31.41
C VAL A 17 3.11 -31.56 -30.20
N PRO A 18 2.46 -30.39 -30.37
CA PRO A 18 2.17 -29.51 -29.24
C PRO A 18 1.09 -30.12 -28.34
N LYS A 19 1.40 -30.28 -27.05
CA LYS A 19 0.43 -30.72 -26.03
C LYS A 19 -0.68 -29.68 -25.88
N LYS A 20 -1.90 -30.16 -26.07
CA LYS A 20 -3.17 -29.46 -25.93
C LYS A 20 -3.41 -29.10 -24.45
N GLY A 21 -3.73 -27.84 -24.17
CA GLY A 21 -4.51 -27.42 -23.00
C GLY A 21 -3.77 -27.29 -21.67
N ALA A 22 -2.84 -26.34 -21.55
CA ALA A 22 -2.66 -25.66 -20.26
C ALA A 22 -3.81 -24.64 -20.12
N PRO A 23 -4.44 -24.48 -18.94
CA PRO A 23 -5.40 -23.41 -18.73
C PRO A 23 -4.62 -22.11 -18.89
N VAL A 24 -4.90 -21.39 -19.98
CA VAL A 24 -4.48 -20.00 -20.15
C VAL A 24 -5.18 -19.26 -19.02
N SER A 25 -4.41 -18.83 -18.01
CA SER A 25 -4.91 -17.90 -17.00
C SER A 25 -5.67 -16.80 -17.75
N PRO A 26 -6.91 -16.46 -17.34
CA PRO A 26 -7.62 -15.37 -17.99
C PRO A 26 -6.69 -14.15 -18.02
N PRO A 27 -6.60 -13.42 -19.14
CA PRO A 27 -5.76 -12.23 -19.20
C PRO A 27 -6.15 -11.35 -18.03
N VAL A 28 -5.19 -11.07 -17.15
CA VAL A 28 -5.37 -10.10 -16.06
C VAL A 28 -5.90 -8.84 -16.73
N PRO A 29 -7.06 -8.29 -16.31
CA PRO A 29 -7.57 -7.08 -16.93
C PRO A 29 -6.47 -6.03 -16.92
N ALA A 30 -6.18 -5.47 -18.10
CA ALA A 30 -5.03 -4.57 -18.30
C ALA A 30 -5.05 -3.39 -17.31
N VAL A 31 -6.26 -2.98 -16.88
CA VAL A 31 -6.48 -1.91 -15.92
C VAL A 31 -7.53 -2.32 -14.90
N ARG A 32 -7.29 -2.03 -13.61
CA ARG A 32 -8.21 -2.30 -12.49
C ARG A 32 -8.53 -1.01 -11.74
N PHE A 33 -9.80 -0.83 -11.38
CA PHE A 33 -10.26 0.34 -10.63
C PHE A 33 -10.69 -0.11 -9.24
N GLU A 34 -10.01 0.38 -8.22
CA GLU A 34 -10.27 0.03 -6.83
C GLU A 34 -10.81 1.24 -6.07
N LEU A 35 -12.05 1.14 -5.61
CA LEU A 35 -12.68 2.16 -4.79
C LEU A 35 -12.56 1.78 -3.32
N TYR A 36 -11.90 2.64 -2.55
CA TYR A 36 -11.72 2.53 -1.11
C TYR A 36 -12.70 3.45 -0.39
N ARG A 37 -13.48 2.92 0.54
CA ARG A 37 -14.51 3.68 1.28
C ARG A 37 -14.53 3.26 2.73
N ALA A 38 -14.77 4.21 3.63
CA ALA A 38 -15.13 3.88 5.00
C ALA A 38 -16.56 3.30 5.02
N VAL A 39 -16.72 2.14 5.62
CA VAL A 39 -18.01 1.52 5.92
C VAL A 39 -18.12 1.35 7.43
N ASP A 40 -19.23 1.80 7.99
CA ASP A 40 -19.58 1.52 9.38
C ASP A 40 -20.37 0.20 9.41
N ARG A 41 -19.74 -0.85 9.92
CA ARG A 41 -20.38 -2.15 10.11
C ARG A 41 -21.03 -2.27 11.50
N GLY A 42 -21.07 -1.18 12.27
CA GLY A 42 -21.55 -1.12 13.65
C GLY A 42 -22.96 -0.58 13.86
N ASP A 43 -23.74 -0.30 12.81
CA ASP A 43 -25.15 0.05 12.98
C ASP A 43 -26.01 -1.22 13.25
N PRO A 44 -26.66 -1.37 14.42
CA PRO A 44 -27.56 -2.49 14.69
C PRO A 44 -28.78 -2.55 13.76
N LYS A 45 -29.06 -1.51 12.95
CA LYS A 45 -30.06 -1.54 11.87
C LYS A 45 -29.53 -2.14 10.56
N ALA A 46 -28.21 -2.38 10.44
CA ALA A 46 -27.58 -2.88 9.21
C ALA A 46 -27.56 -4.42 9.07
N GLY A 47 -28.09 -5.16 10.05
CA GLY A 47 -28.33 -6.60 9.91
C GLY A 47 -27.11 -7.50 10.11
N SER A 48 -27.13 -8.19 11.26
CA SER A 48 -26.30 -9.33 11.68
C SER A 48 -24.98 -9.02 12.41
N ASN A 49 -24.92 -9.46 13.67
CA ASN A 49 -23.76 -9.43 14.58
C ASN A 49 -22.66 -10.43 14.17
N VAL A 50 -22.50 -10.72 12.88
CA VAL A 50 -21.62 -11.77 12.37
C VAL A 50 -20.79 -11.24 11.21
N HIS A 51 -19.52 -10.97 11.45
CA HIS A 51 -18.53 -10.65 10.42
C HIS A 51 -17.89 -11.95 9.89
N ILE A 52 -17.65 -12.04 8.58
CA ILE A 52 -16.89 -13.15 7.98
C ILE A 52 -15.54 -12.59 7.55
N GLY A 53 -14.45 -13.04 8.18
CA GLY A 53 -13.10 -12.60 7.88
C GLY A 53 -12.61 -13.11 6.52
N ALA A 54 -11.48 -12.57 6.04
CA ALA A 54 -10.81 -13.01 4.81
C ALA A 54 -10.36 -14.50 4.84
N ASP A 55 -10.37 -15.11 6.03
CA ASP A 55 -10.12 -16.53 6.28
C ASP A 55 -11.40 -17.40 6.24
N GLY A 56 -12.56 -16.80 5.97
CA GLY A 56 -13.87 -17.47 5.93
C GLY A 56 -14.48 -17.75 7.30
N LYS A 57 -13.89 -17.30 8.41
CA LYS A 57 -14.40 -17.56 9.77
C LYS A 57 -15.39 -16.49 10.23
N ARG A 58 -16.33 -16.90 11.09
CA ARG A 58 -17.37 -16.04 11.68
C ARG A 58 -16.89 -15.41 13.00
N TYR A 59 -16.99 -14.10 13.12
CA TYR A 59 -16.61 -13.32 14.29
C TYR A 59 -17.83 -12.55 14.82
N GLY A 60 -18.12 -12.69 16.13
CA GLY A 60 -19.13 -11.90 16.83
C GLY A 60 -18.51 -10.61 17.38
N MET A 61 -19.08 -9.45 17.04
CA MET A 61 -18.53 -8.15 17.44
C MET A 61 -19.26 -7.61 18.68
N GLY A 62 -18.50 -7.27 19.73
CA GLY A 62 -18.99 -6.62 20.95
C GLY A 62 -19.15 -5.11 20.78
N ARG A 63 -19.95 -4.49 21.66
CA ARG A 63 -20.46 -3.11 21.53
C ARG A 63 -19.43 -1.99 21.72
N GLU A 64 -18.22 -2.29 22.22
CA GLU A 64 -17.15 -1.32 22.51
C GLU A 64 -16.03 -1.28 21.46
N ASP A 65 -16.07 -2.17 20.45
CA ASP A 65 -15.02 -2.32 19.43
C ASP A 65 -15.45 -1.88 18.02
N TYR A 66 -16.57 -1.15 17.88
CA TYR A 66 -17.03 -0.66 16.57
C TYR A 66 -16.04 0.33 15.98
N ARG A 67 -15.20 -0.15 15.07
CA ARG A 67 -14.28 0.66 14.28
C ARG A 67 -14.73 0.63 12.82
N PRO A 68 -14.73 1.78 12.14
CA PRO A 68 -14.97 1.80 10.70
C PRO A 68 -13.95 0.89 10.01
N PHE A 69 -14.38 0.22 8.95
CA PHE A 69 -13.51 -0.55 8.08
C PHE A 69 -13.38 0.18 6.74
N ILE A 70 -12.24 0.00 6.10
CA ILE A 70 -12.06 0.37 4.70
C ILE A 70 -12.48 -0.82 3.86
N GLU A 71 -13.59 -0.66 3.16
CA GLU A 71 -14.03 -1.56 2.11
C GLU A 71 -13.30 -1.18 0.81
N ARG A 72 -12.72 -2.17 0.14
CA ARG A 72 -12.22 -2.08 -1.22
C ARG A 72 -13.18 -2.82 -2.14
N CYS A 73 -13.77 -2.12 -3.10
CA CYS A 73 -14.54 -2.70 -4.19
C CYS A 73 -13.82 -2.52 -5.52
N GLU A 74 -13.97 -3.48 -6.43
CA GLU A 74 -13.64 -3.28 -7.84
C GLU A 74 -14.75 -2.45 -8.52
N LEU A 75 -14.38 -1.41 -9.26
CA LEU A 75 -15.30 -0.68 -10.12
C LEU A 75 -15.23 -1.23 -11.54
N VAL A 76 -16.37 -1.68 -12.03
CA VAL A 76 -16.48 -2.26 -13.37
C VAL A 76 -17.05 -1.22 -14.33
N PRO A 77 -16.33 -0.87 -15.42
CA PRO A 77 -16.81 0.04 -16.44
C PRO A 77 -18.04 -0.53 -17.17
N PRO A 78 -18.98 0.33 -17.62
CA PRO A 78 -20.02 -0.08 -18.55
C PRO A 78 -19.44 -0.68 -19.83
N LYS A 79 -20.21 -1.57 -20.47
CA LYS A 79 -19.80 -2.19 -21.74
C LYS A 79 -19.54 -1.13 -22.81
N GLY A 80 -18.39 -1.22 -23.48
CA GLY A 80 -18.01 -0.32 -24.58
C GLY A 80 -17.28 0.95 -24.13
N VAL A 81 -17.10 1.17 -22.83
CA VAL A 81 -16.20 2.20 -22.31
C VAL A 81 -14.78 1.66 -22.34
N ASP A 82 -13.86 2.40 -22.98
CA ASP A 82 -12.43 2.18 -22.84
C ASP A 82 -11.91 2.92 -21.60
N PRO A 83 -11.51 2.21 -20.53
CA PRO A 83 -11.07 2.85 -19.29
C PRO A 83 -9.78 3.66 -19.45
N LEU A 84 -8.92 3.30 -20.40
CA LEU A 84 -7.66 4.00 -20.67
C LEU A 84 -7.87 5.33 -21.40
N ALA A 85 -8.97 5.45 -22.14
CA ALA A 85 -9.35 6.67 -22.85
C ALA A 85 -10.03 7.72 -21.95
N LEU A 86 -10.29 7.40 -20.67
CA LEU A 86 -10.87 8.35 -19.74
C LEU A 86 -9.99 9.59 -19.55
N GLU A 87 -10.65 10.74 -19.45
CA GLU A 87 -10.01 12.03 -19.31
C GLU A 87 -9.56 12.26 -17.87
N LEU A 88 -8.35 12.80 -17.74
CA LEU A 88 -7.78 13.33 -16.52
C LEU A 88 -7.76 14.85 -16.63
N VAL A 89 -8.55 15.50 -15.78
CA VAL A 89 -8.66 16.96 -15.70
C VAL A 89 -7.76 17.45 -14.57
N PHE A 90 -6.85 18.38 -14.88
CA PHE A 90 -5.97 18.97 -13.87
C PHE A 90 -6.78 19.79 -12.87
N LEU A 91 -6.54 19.60 -11.58
CA LEU A 91 -7.30 20.32 -10.56
C LEU A 91 -6.93 21.81 -10.58
N PRO A 92 -7.90 22.72 -10.42
CA PRO A 92 -7.69 24.16 -10.61
C PRO A 92 -6.91 24.83 -9.46
N TYR A 93 -6.62 24.09 -8.39
CA TYR A 93 -6.13 24.65 -7.12
C TYR A 93 -4.63 25.01 -7.13
N PHE A 94 -3.87 24.57 -8.14
CA PHE A 94 -2.40 24.68 -8.13
C PHE A 94 -1.87 26.00 -8.71
N GLY A 95 -2.74 26.87 -9.23
CA GLY A 95 -2.33 28.14 -9.84
C GLY A 95 -1.56 27.97 -11.16
N GLU A 96 -1.66 26.80 -11.79
CA GLU A 96 -1.09 26.46 -13.09
C GLU A 96 -2.19 25.99 -14.03
N GLN A 97 -2.03 26.25 -15.34
CA GLN A 97 -2.85 25.62 -16.37
C GLN A 97 -2.08 24.45 -16.98
N LYS A 98 -2.71 23.28 -16.98
CA LYS A 98 -2.24 22.08 -17.67
C LYS A 98 -3.32 21.63 -18.66
N PRO A 99 -2.95 21.13 -19.84
CA PRO A 99 -3.92 20.55 -20.75
C PRO A 99 -4.57 19.31 -20.10
N SER A 100 -5.81 19.01 -20.48
CA SER A 100 -6.36 17.71 -20.11
C SER A 100 -5.57 16.60 -20.79
N THR A 101 -5.51 15.46 -20.12
CA THR A 101 -4.78 14.29 -20.60
C THR A 101 -5.66 13.06 -20.45
N THR A 102 -5.16 11.88 -20.81
CA THR A 102 -5.89 10.63 -20.61
C THR A 102 -5.20 9.75 -19.59
N LEU A 103 -5.93 8.80 -19.02
CA LEU A 103 -5.36 7.80 -18.13
C LEU A 103 -4.24 6.99 -18.84
N ALA A 104 -4.42 6.66 -20.12
CA ALA A 104 -3.38 6.03 -20.95
C ALA A 104 -2.10 6.87 -21.02
N ALA A 105 -2.23 8.18 -21.26
CA ALA A 105 -1.09 9.09 -21.38
C ALA A 105 -0.35 9.23 -20.05
N TYR A 106 -1.08 9.26 -18.93
CA TYR A 106 -0.49 9.26 -17.59
C TYR A 106 0.34 8.00 -17.34
N PHE A 107 -0.22 6.81 -17.58
CA PHE A 107 0.53 5.55 -17.40
C PHE A 107 1.72 5.42 -18.35
N LYS A 108 1.58 5.91 -19.59
CA LYS A 108 2.71 5.99 -20.53
C LYS A 108 3.82 6.89 -20.00
N ALA A 109 3.49 8.06 -19.45
CA ALA A 109 4.48 8.95 -18.84
C ALA A 109 5.16 8.30 -17.63
N GLN A 110 4.39 7.62 -16.76
CA GLN A 110 4.91 6.87 -15.63
C GLN A 110 5.85 5.72 -16.06
N ALA A 111 5.54 5.04 -17.18
CA ALA A 111 6.36 3.95 -17.74
C ALA A 111 7.71 4.44 -18.26
N VAL A 112 7.72 5.62 -18.90
CA VAL A 112 8.94 6.27 -19.41
C VAL A 112 9.84 6.74 -18.27
N GLY A 113 9.23 7.21 -17.17
CA GLY A 113 9.91 7.53 -15.92
C GLY A 113 9.65 8.93 -15.39
N ALA A 114 10.35 9.27 -14.31
CA ALA A 114 10.08 10.48 -13.53
C ALA A 114 10.19 11.79 -14.31
N SER A 115 11.07 11.88 -15.31
CA SER A 115 11.21 13.08 -16.15
C SER A 115 9.94 13.36 -16.96
N LYS A 116 9.36 12.32 -17.58
CA LYS A 116 8.15 12.49 -18.40
C LYS A 116 6.92 12.70 -17.54
N LEU A 117 6.82 12.01 -16.40
CA LEU A 117 5.73 12.20 -15.45
C LEU A 117 5.68 13.64 -14.91
N ARG A 118 6.84 14.26 -14.63
CA ARG A 118 6.94 15.66 -14.18
C ARG A 118 6.26 16.66 -15.10
N GLU A 119 6.18 16.40 -16.40
CA GLU A 119 5.50 17.31 -17.33
C GLU A 119 3.99 17.40 -17.04
N LEU A 120 3.40 16.32 -16.54
CA LEU A 120 2.00 16.25 -16.15
C LEU A 120 1.75 16.84 -14.75
N LEU A 121 2.73 16.84 -13.86
CA LEU A 121 2.56 17.32 -12.48
C LEU A 121 2.64 18.86 -12.38
N PRO A 122 2.11 19.49 -11.30
CA PRO A 122 2.45 20.87 -11.01
C PRO A 122 3.96 21.00 -10.78
N ARG A 123 4.52 22.19 -11.00
CA ARG A 123 5.95 22.43 -10.75
C ARG A 123 6.25 22.36 -9.26
N ASP A 124 5.39 22.96 -8.46
CA ASP A 124 5.44 22.98 -7.00
C ASP A 124 4.05 23.29 -6.40
N LEU A 125 3.97 23.37 -5.08
CA LEU A 125 2.72 23.75 -4.37
C LEU A 125 2.59 25.25 -4.11
N THR A 126 3.44 26.12 -4.66
CA THR A 126 3.42 27.56 -4.33
C THR A 126 2.08 28.20 -4.67
N GLY A 127 1.53 27.91 -5.86
CA GLY A 127 0.23 28.44 -6.26
C GLY A 127 -0.90 27.96 -5.35
N TYR A 128 -0.85 26.69 -4.94
CA TYR A 128 -1.79 26.07 -4.02
C TYR A 128 -1.73 26.66 -2.60
N LEU A 129 -0.52 26.83 -2.06
CA LEU A 129 -0.27 27.33 -0.70
C LEU A 129 -0.54 28.84 -0.55
N ARG A 130 -0.85 29.57 -1.63
CA ARG A 130 -1.30 30.98 -1.55
C ARG A 130 -2.71 31.09 -0.98
N SER A 131 -3.54 30.07 -1.15
CA SER A 131 -4.88 30.05 -0.55
C SER A 131 -4.78 29.79 0.97
N PRO A 132 -5.53 30.52 1.80
CA PRO A 132 -5.62 30.25 3.24
C PRO A 132 -6.03 28.80 3.53
N ALA A 133 -5.51 28.21 4.61
CA ALA A 133 -5.85 26.83 5.01
C ALA A 133 -7.37 26.60 5.15
N GLU A 134 -8.10 27.61 5.66
CA GLU A 134 -9.56 27.58 5.80
C GLU A 134 -10.31 27.47 4.47
N GLU A 135 -9.72 27.92 3.37
CA GLU A 135 -10.26 27.73 2.02
C GLU A 135 -9.84 26.37 1.46
N ARG A 136 -8.56 26.02 1.65
CA ARG A 136 -7.98 24.78 1.11
C ARG A 136 -8.66 23.52 1.62
N ARG A 137 -9.21 23.51 2.83
CA ARG A 137 -10.01 22.40 3.38
C ARG A 137 -11.25 22.03 2.55
N PHE A 138 -11.72 22.95 1.70
CA PHE A 138 -12.85 22.71 0.79
C PHE A 138 -12.41 22.27 -0.61
N PHE A 139 -11.11 22.29 -0.90
CA PHE A 139 -10.60 21.82 -2.18
C PHE A 139 -10.73 20.30 -2.24
N SER A 140 -11.26 19.81 -3.36
CA SER A 140 -11.41 18.38 -3.61
C SER A 140 -10.07 17.77 -4.02
N THR A 141 -9.10 17.77 -3.10
CA THR A 141 -7.77 17.20 -3.31
C THR A 141 -7.27 16.45 -2.07
N LEU A 142 -6.53 15.37 -2.31
CA LEU A 142 -5.85 14.60 -1.27
C LEU A 142 -4.54 15.24 -0.80
N ILE A 143 -4.07 16.32 -1.43
CA ILE A 143 -2.85 17.02 -1.02
C ILE A 143 -3.01 17.69 0.34
N GLU A 144 -4.14 18.34 0.60
CA GLU A 144 -4.46 18.96 1.89
C GLU A 144 -4.51 17.88 3.00
N PRO A 145 -3.75 17.99 4.09
CA PRO A 145 -3.81 17.05 5.20
C PRO A 145 -5.18 16.95 5.87
N GLU A 146 -5.95 18.04 5.85
CA GLU A 146 -7.25 18.14 6.50
C GLU A 146 -8.43 17.73 5.59
N THR A 147 -8.20 17.38 4.32
CA THR A 147 -9.29 16.91 3.46
C THR A 147 -9.93 15.65 4.03
N GLN A 148 -11.26 15.62 4.02
CA GLN A 148 -12.08 14.49 4.45
C GLN A 148 -12.83 13.92 3.24
N PRO A 149 -12.16 13.16 2.36
CA PRO A 149 -12.85 12.55 1.24
C PRO A 149 -13.78 11.46 1.77
N THR A 150 -14.85 11.16 1.05
CA THR A 150 -15.78 10.06 1.38
C THR A 150 -15.34 8.73 0.76
N SER A 151 -14.48 8.78 -0.24
CA SER A 151 -13.88 7.63 -0.91
C SER A 151 -12.60 8.03 -1.65
N VAL A 152 -11.75 7.05 -1.97
CA VAL A 152 -10.60 7.26 -2.84
C VAL A 152 -10.54 6.17 -3.91
N LEU A 153 -10.34 6.59 -5.15
CA LEU A 153 -10.17 5.72 -6.29
C LEU A 153 -8.68 5.54 -6.58
N VAL A 154 -8.25 4.28 -6.63
CA VAL A 154 -6.92 3.87 -7.09
C VAL A 154 -7.08 3.08 -8.38
N VAL A 155 -6.39 3.50 -9.43
CA VAL A 155 -6.45 2.83 -10.73
C VAL A 155 -5.10 2.20 -11.03
N TRP A 156 -5.08 0.89 -11.22
CA TRP A 156 -3.90 0.09 -11.51
C TRP A 156 -3.80 -0.19 -13.01
N ASN A 157 -2.57 -0.16 -13.53
CA ASN A 157 -2.23 -0.65 -14.86
C ASN A 157 -1.13 -1.72 -14.71
N GLY A 158 -1.52 -3.00 -14.71
CA GLY A 158 -0.66 -4.09 -14.23
C GLY A 158 -0.32 -3.97 -12.74
N ASP A 159 0.87 -4.42 -12.36
CA ASP A 159 1.25 -4.59 -10.94
C ASP A 159 2.12 -3.46 -10.37
N THR A 160 2.70 -2.62 -11.22
CA THR A 160 3.74 -1.64 -10.82
C THR A 160 3.34 -0.19 -11.07
N GLN A 161 2.27 0.02 -11.84
CA GLN A 161 1.80 1.34 -12.22
C GLN A 161 0.42 1.59 -11.65
N TRP A 162 0.26 2.73 -10.98
CA TRP A 162 -1.04 3.14 -10.47
C TRP A 162 -1.17 4.65 -10.41
N TYR A 163 -2.43 5.08 -10.46
CA TYR A 163 -2.91 6.44 -10.36
C TYR A 163 -3.85 6.54 -9.16
N VAL A 164 -3.84 7.68 -8.47
CA VAL A 164 -4.74 7.98 -7.37
C VAL A 164 -5.53 9.22 -7.73
N ASP A 165 -6.85 9.09 -7.71
CA ASP A 165 -7.76 10.17 -8.06
C ASP A 165 -7.70 11.33 -7.05
N ASN A 166 -7.96 12.54 -7.53
CA ASN A 166 -7.95 13.78 -6.76
C ASN A 166 -6.63 14.09 -6.03
N VAL A 167 -5.48 13.59 -6.48
CA VAL A 167 -4.19 14.13 -6.01
C VAL A 167 -3.88 15.43 -6.75
N PHE A 168 -3.53 15.33 -8.04
CA PHE A 168 -3.27 16.47 -8.92
C PHE A 168 -4.28 16.58 -10.08
N TYR A 169 -4.88 15.45 -10.44
CA TYR A 169 -5.89 15.34 -11.49
C TYR A 169 -7.14 14.67 -10.92
N ARG A 170 -8.28 14.99 -11.51
CA ARG A 170 -9.54 14.26 -11.34
C ARG A 170 -9.80 13.40 -12.57
N LEU A 171 -10.19 12.15 -12.34
CA LEU A 171 -10.67 11.25 -13.39
C LEU A 171 -12.14 11.52 -13.69
N GLU A 172 -12.45 11.80 -14.95
CA GLU A 172 -13.83 12.05 -15.38
C GLU A 172 -14.54 10.76 -15.81
N ARG A 173 -15.88 10.74 -15.64
CA ARG A 173 -16.78 9.68 -16.14
C ARG A 173 -16.57 8.29 -15.53
N ALA A 174 -15.87 8.21 -14.40
CA ALA A 174 -15.82 7.01 -13.56
C ALA A 174 -17.02 6.93 -12.57
N ASP A 175 -17.76 8.03 -12.43
CA ASP A 175 -18.92 8.09 -11.54
C ASP A 175 -20.02 7.12 -11.95
N GLY A 176 -20.65 6.48 -10.96
CA GLY A 176 -21.77 5.55 -11.18
C GLY A 176 -21.38 4.18 -11.74
N TRP A 177 -20.08 3.88 -11.88
CA TRP A 177 -19.63 2.53 -12.24
C TRP A 177 -20.06 1.49 -11.20
N THR A 178 -20.29 0.27 -11.66
CA THR A 178 -20.83 -0.78 -10.80
C THR A 178 -19.75 -1.30 -9.85
N ARG A 179 -20.05 -1.34 -8.55
CA ARG A 179 -19.20 -1.94 -7.52
C ARG A 179 -19.34 -3.46 -7.53
N ARG A 180 -18.21 -4.18 -7.52
CA ARG A 180 -18.13 -5.64 -7.36
C ARG A 180 -17.01 -6.01 -6.40
N ASP A 181 -17.01 -7.28 -5.97
CA ASP A 181 -15.92 -7.91 -5.22
C ASP A 181 -15.43 -7.07 -4.03
N CYS A 182 -16.40 -6.52 -3.29
CA CYS A 182 -16.16 -5.69 -2.12
C CYS A 182 -15.64 -6.55 -0.97
N THR A 183 -14.52 -6.14 -0.39
CA THR A 183 -13.94 -6.79 0.79
C THR A 183 -13.40 -5.75 1.75
N ASP A 184 -13.51 -6.03 3.04
CA ASP A 184 -12.88 -5.21 4.06
C ASP A 184 -11.37 -5.50 4.04
N VAL A 185 -10.54 -4.45 3.92
CA VAL A 185 -9.08 -4.57 3.73
C VAL A 185 -8.26 -3.94 4.84
N VAL A 186 -8.78 -2.91 5.52
CA VAL A 186 -8.08 -2.18 6.58
C VAL A 186 -9.08 -1.81 7.67
N GLU A 187 -8.71 -2.01 8.93
CA GLU A 187 -9.47 -1.51 10.08
C GLU A 187 -9.04 -0.06 10.38
N GLY A 188 -9.97 0.90 10.36
CA GLY A 188 -9.71 2.30 10.65
C GLY A 188 -10.53 3.29 9.84
N SER A 189 -10.32 4.58 10.13
CA SER A 189 -10.95 5.65 9.38
C SER A 189 -10.33 5.81 7.99
N LEU A 190 -11.07 6.39 7.04
CA LEU A 190 -10.51 6.72 5.73
C LEU A 190 -9.34 7.71 5.86
N GLN A 191 -9.38 8.63 6.82
CA GLN A 191 -8.28 9.55 7.08
C GLN A 191 -7.00 8.81 7.51
N ASP A 192 -7.12 7.80 8.39
CA ASP A 192 -6.00 6.95 8.79
C ASP A 192 -5.46 6.15 7.60
N PHE A 193 -6.34 5.59 6.78
CA PHE A 193 -5.96 4.89 5.56
C PHE A 193 -5.15 5.79 4.63
N LEU A 194 -5.61 7.01 4.37
CA LEU A 194 -4.89 7.94 3.50
C LEU A 194 -3.53 8.30 4.07
N ARG A 195 -3.44 8.52 5.38
CA ARG A 195 -2.20 8.90 6.08
C ARG A 195 -1.14 7.81 6.06
N HIS A 196 -1.54 6.53 6.10
CA HIS A 196 -0.60 5.43 6.27
C HIS A 196 -0.49 4.50 5.04
N SER A 197 -1.37 4.62 4.06
CA SER A 197 -1.41 3.69 2.93
C SER A 197 -0.24 3.90 1.97
N PRO A 198 0.55 2.85 1.69
CA PRO A 198 1.59 2.86 0.65
C PRO A 198 1.04 3.08 -0.76
N LEU A 199 -0.27 2.93 -0.96
CA LEU A 199 -0.92 3.22 -2.24
C LEU A 199 -1.06 4.72 -2.49
N ILE A 200 -1.15 5.50 -1.41
CA ILE A 200 -1.51 6.92 -1.46
C ILE A 200 -0.29 7.80 -1.20
N GLN A 201 0.46 7.53 -0.13
CA GLN A 201 1.57 8.37 0.31
C GLN A 201 2.61 8.70 -0.79
N PRO A 202 3.05 7.76 -1.65
CA PRO A 202 4.01 8.07 -2.72
C PRO A 202 3.43 9.04 -3.77
N ARG A 203 2.11 9.02 -3.97
CA ARG A 203 1.43 9.79 -5.01
C ARG A 203 1.25 11.25 -4.64
N LEU A 204 1.24 11.57 -3.34
CA LEU A 204 1.07 12.94 -2.85
C LEU A 204 2.21 13.88 -3.24
N ASN A 205 3.40 13.37 -3.55
CA ASN A 205 4.52 14.20 -4.00
C ASN A 205 5.32 13.59 -5.16
N GLU A 206 5.07 12.34 -5.56
CA GLU A 206 5.79 11.65 -6.64
C GLU A 206 7.33 11.65 -6.47
N GLY A 207 7.80 11.69 -5.20
CA GLY A 207 9.22 11.83 -4.85
C GLY A 207 9.80 13.22 -5.15
N LEU A 208 8.97 14.21 -5.47
CA LEU A 208 9.37 15.55 -5.85
C LEU A 208 9.34 16.51 -4.68
N SER A 209 10.46 17.22 -4.57
CA SER A 209 10.74 18.18 -3.52
C SER A 209 9.75 19.32 -3.45
N GLY A 210 9.44 19.93 -4.60
CA GLY A 210 8.49 21.04 -4.71
C GLY A 210 7.03 20.64 -4.46
N LEU A 211 6.72 19.35 -4.46
CA LEU A 211 5.38 18.82 -4.22
C LEU A 211 5.14 18.40 -2.76
N SER A 212 6.11 18.64 -1.87
CA SER A 212 5.98 18.31 -0.46
C SER A 212 5.17 19.37 0.27
N HIS A 213 4.00 18.99 0.82
CA HIS A 213 3.19 19.87 1.65
C HIS A 213 3.89 20.11 3.01
N PRO A 214 3.99 21.37 3.50
CA PRO A 214 4.79 21.69 4.69
C PRO A 214 4.26 21.06 5.99
N GLU A 215 2.95 20.85 6.07
CA GLU A 215 2.30 20.24 7.26
C GLU A 215 2.25 18.70 7.21
N ARG A 216 2.80 18.07 6.16
CA ARG A 216 2.93 16.62 6.12
C ARG A 216 4.28 16.18 6.69
N PRO A 217 4.34 15.03 7.37
CA PRO A 217 5.61 14.46 7.80
C PRO A 217 6.52 14.17 6.59
N GLU A 218 7.78 13.85 6.91
CA GLU A 218 8.90 13.64 5.98
C GLU A 218 8.54 12.85 4.71
N ARG A 219 9.27 13.11 3.61
CA ARG A 219 9.00 12.51 2.30
C ARG A 219 8.96 11.00 2.38
N PHE A 220 7.88 10.40 1.85
CA PHE A 220 7.79 8.97 1.64
C PHE A 220 9.01 8.45 0.86
N SER A 221 9.67 7.42 1.39
CA SER A 221 10.70 6.66 0.70
C SER A 221 10.40 5.17 0.81
N ALA A 222 10.28 4.51 -0.34
CA ALA A 222 10.06 3.06 -0.44
C ALA A 222 11.18 2.22 0.20
N LYS A 223 12.33 2.82 0.49
CA LYS A 223 13.46 2.15 1.14
C LYS A 223 13.38 2.17 2.65
N ASP A 224 12.56 3.06 3.22
CA ASP A 224 12.50 3.25 4.66
C ASP A 224 11.89 2.02 5.32
N ILE A 225 12.55 1.51 6.36
CA ILE A 225 12.05 0.40 7.18
C ILE A 225 11.12 1.01 8.23
N VAL A 226 9.83 0.73 8.12
CA VAL A 226 8.79 1.33 8.98
C VAL A 226 8.35 0.40 10.10
N LEU A 227 8.56 -0.91 9.97
CA LEU A 227 8.36 -1.89 11.04
C LEU A 227 9.53 -2.88 11.07
N THR A 228 9.95 -3.28 12.26
CA THR A 228 10.94 -4.34 12.46
C THR A 228 10.51 -5.23 13.62
N LEU A 229 10.60 -6.54 13.45
CA LEU A 229 10.47 -7.51 14.53
C LEU A 229 11.65 -8.49 14.41
N GLN A 230 12.49 -8.53 15.43
CA GLN A 230 13.73 -9.29 15.40
C GLN A 230 13.87 -10.10 16.69
N LYS A 231 14.40 -11.31 16.58
CA LYS A 231 14.87 -12.12 17.70
C LYS A 231 16.33 -12.49 17.46
N THR A 232 17.22 -12.11 18.38
CA THR A 232 18.65 -12.39 18.24
C THR A 232 18.95 -13.89 18.36
N PRO A 233 20.03 -14.37 17.71
CA PRO A 233 20.58 -15.69 18.01
C PRO A 233 20.94 -15.79 19.49
N GLY A 234 20.75 -16.98 20.08
CA GLY A 234 21.26 -17.33 21.41
C GLY A 234 22.18 -18.54 21.30
N MET A 235 22.00 -19.54 22.17
CA MET A 235 22.71 -20.82 22.07
C MET A 235 22.45 -21.54 20.73
N PRO A 236 23.37 -22.40 20.26
CA PRO A 236 23.16 -23.22 19.07
C PRO A 236 21.83 -23.98 19.12
N GLY A 237 21.06 -23.94 18.03
CA GLY A 237 19.75 -24.58 17.92
C GLY A 237 18.57 -23.76 18.44
N THR A 238 18.81 -22.55 18.98
CA THR A 238 17.73 -21.60 19.28
C THR A 238 17.21 -20.93 18.00
N ARG A 239 15.90 -20.68 17.93
CA ARG A 239 15.27 -20.03 16.78
C ARG A 239 15.50 -18.52 16.85
N ASP A 240 16.04 -17.95 15.79
CA ASP A 240 16.16 -16.52 15.54
C ASP A 240 15.31 -16.10 14.33
N PHE A 241 15.01 -14.80 14.23
CA PHE A 241 14.36 -14.26 13.05
C PHE A 241 14.66 -12.77 12.90
N TRP A 242 14.55 -12.28 11.66
CA TRP A 242 14.69 -10.87 11.34
C TRP A 242 13.64 -10.49 10.29
N LEU A 243 12.59 -9.79 10.72
CA LEU A 243 11.56 -9.23 9.86
C LEU A 243 11.75 -7.73 9.71
N GLU A 244 11.81 -7.26 8.47
CA GLU A 244 11.74 -5.85 8.09
C GLU A 244 10.54 -5.62 7.18
N VAL A 245 9.78 -4.55 7.43
CA VAL A 245 8.71 -4.09 6.55
C VAL A 245 9.04 -2.67 6.09
N HIS A 246 9.10 -2.49 4.78
CA HIS A 246 9.40 -1.21 4.14
C HIS A 246 8.14 -0.38 3.93
N ALA A 247 8.30 0.94 3.79
CA ALA A 247 7.20 1.89 3.64
C ALA A 247 6.29 1.59 2.43
N ASP A 248 6.80 0.91 1.40
CA ASP A 248 6.02 0.49 0.22
C ASP A 248 5.21 -0.81 0.43
N GLY A 249 5.25 -1.40 1.62
CA GLY A 249 4.57 -2.65 1.94
C GLY A 249 5.38 -3.90 1.64
N ARG A 250 6.59 -3.79 1.06
CA ARG A 250 7.49 -4.95 0.90
C ARG A 250 7.96 -5.42 2.26
N PHE A 251 8.00 -6.73 2.47
CA PHE A 251 8.54 -7.32 3.68
C PHE A 251 9.64 -8.35 3.39
N MET A 252 10.63 -8.37 4.27
CA MET A 252 11.84 -9.16 4.14
C MET A 252 12.05 -10.01 5.38
N PHE A 253 12.41 -11.28 5.17
CA PHE A 253 12.88 -12.20 6.21
C PHE A 253 14.33 -12.53 5.97
N SER A 254 15.20 -12.27 6.96
CA SER A 254 16.63 -12.55 6.88
C SER A 254 17.24 -12.07 5.55
N ARG A 255 16.91 -10.82 5.17
CA ARG A 255 17.34 -10.15 3.93
C ARG A 255 16.77 -10.71 2.62
N THR A 256 15.81 -11.63 2.69
CA THR A 256 15.11 -12.15 1.51
C THR A 256 13.73 -11.53 1.41
N VAL A 257 13.42 -10.88 0.27
CA VAL A 257 12.07 -10.36 -0.01
C VAL A 257 11.09 -11.53 -0.08
N ARG A 258 10.02 -11.46 0.71
CA ARG A 258 8.99 -12.51 0.74
C ARG A 258 7.67 -12.11 0.07
N GLY A 259 7.37 -10.82 -0.02
CA GLY A 259 6.19 -10.32 -0.69
C GLY A 259 5.94 -8.84 -0.42
N THR A 260 4.76 -8.38 -0.85
CA THR A 260 4.28 -7.01 -0.69
C THR A 260 2.81 -7.05 -0.28
N ASP A 261 2.44 -6.37 0.81
CA ASP A 261 1.04 -6.27 1.25
C ASP A 261 0.78 -4.87 1.85
N PRO A 262 0.33 -3.90 1.03
CA PRO A 262 0.14 -2.53 1.48
C PRO A 262 -1.00 -2.40 2.49
N HIS A 263 -2.06 -3.22 2.40
CA HIS A 263 -3.21 -3.15 3.32
C HIS A 263 -2.83 -3.68 4.71
N ARG A 264 -2.05 -4.77 4.77
CA ARG A 264 -1.49 -5.28 6.02
C ARG A 264 -0.58 -4.27 6.70
N LEU A 265 0.35 -3.65 5.95
CA LEU A 265 1.20 -2.60 6.51
C LEU A 265 0.35 -1.43 7.02
N THR A 266 -0.63 -0.96 6.24
CA THR A 266 -1.51 0.13 6.65
C THR A 266 -2.20 -0.17 7.98
N THR A 267 -2.77 -1.37 8.11
CA THR A 267 -3.44 -1.83 9.35
C THR A 267 -2.49 -1.79 10.55
N LEU A 268 -1.26 -2.28 10.37
CA LEU A 268 -0.25 -2.29 11.43
C LEU A 268 0.21 -0.87 11.81
N LEU A 269 0.36 0.05 10.85
CA LEU A 269 0.73 1.44 11.14
C LEU A 269 -0.38 2.18 11.90
N ILE A 270 -1.65 1.92 11.56
CA ILE A 270 -2.81 2.45 12.29
C ILE A 270 -2.83 1.93 13.73
N ALA A 271 -2.59 0.63 13.93
CA ALA A 271 -2.48 0.05 15.26
C ALA A 271 -1.30 0.64 16.04
N ALA A 272 -0.13 0.77 15.41
CA ALA A 272 1.07 1.33 16.01
C ALA A 272 0.91 2.79 16.44
N ARG A 273 0.17 3.61 15.67
CA ARG A 273 -0.15 5.00 16.01
C ARG A 273 -0.87 5.15 17.35
N ARG A 274 -1.65 4.14 17.74
CA ARG A 274 -2.44 4.14 18.99
C ARG A 274 -1.61 3.72 20.20
N LEU A 275 -0.40 3.20 19.99
CA LEU A 275 0.47 2.79 21.09
C LEU A 275 1.02 4.00 21.83
N ARG A 276 0.65 4.11 23.11
CA ARG A 276 1.28 5.04 24.04
C ARG A 276 2.44 4.32 24.72
N VAL A 277 3.66 4.59 24.27
CA VAL A 277 4.88 4.18 25.00
C VAL A 277 5.29 5.38 25.83
N SER A 278 5.14 5.28 27.15
CA SER A 278 5.71 6.27 28.08
C SER A 278 7.21 6.41 27.82
N ASP A 279 7.80 7.59 28.01
CA ASP A 279 9.24 7.78 27.79
C ASP A 279 10.12 6.85 28.67
N ASN A 280 9.58 6.32 29.77
CA ASN A 280 10.19 5.27 30.60
C ASN A 280 10.28 3.89 29.91
N GLY A 281 9.56 3.67 28.82
CA GLY A 281 9.58 2.47 27.98
C GLY A 281 10.67 2.50 26.90
N ARG A 282 11.39 3.62 26.77
CA ARG A 282 12.71 3.66 26.10
C ARG A 282 13.74 3.03 27.04
N GLN A 283 13.57 1.76 27.40
CA GLN A 283 14.67 1.04 28.00
C GLN A 283 15.76 0.96 26.93
N ALA A 284 16.86 1.68 27.17
CA ALA A 284 18.09 1.51 26.40
C ALA A 284 18.34 0.01 26.33
N ALA A 285 18.37 -0.53 25.11
CA ALA A 285 18.63 -1.95 24.90
C ALA A 285 19.92 -2.29 25.66
N ARG A 286 19.80 -3.10 26.72
CA ARG A 286 21.00 -3.67 27.33
C ARG A 286 21.68 -4.49 26.22
N PRO A 287 22.99 -4.33 26.01
CA PRO A 287 23.69 -5.23 25.10
C PRO A 287 23.44 -6.65 25.61
N PRO A 288 22.88 -7.55 24.78
CA PRO A 288 22.61 -8.91 25.21
C PRO A 288 23.91 -9.54 25.72
N ALA A 289 23.83 -10.30 26.81
CA ALA A 289 24.87 -11.25 27.12
C ALA A 289 25.03 -12.22 25.95
N HIS A 290 26.23 -12.76 25.73
CA HIS A 290 26.57 -13.55 24.53
C HIS A 290 25.58 -14.71 24.23
N ASP A 291 24.86 -15.19 25.26
CA ASP A 291 23.97 -16.35 25.15
C ASP A 291 22.47 -16.00 25.32
N GLU A 292 22.12 -14.71 25.55
CA GLU A 292 20.75 -14.28 25.79
C GLU A 292 20.02 -13.92 24.50
N GLN A 293 18.89 -14.59 24.24
CA GLN A 293 18.00 -14.22 23.14
C GLN A 293 17.14 -13.01 23.52
N VAL A 294 17.22 -11.97 22.72
CA VAL A 294 16.45 -10.74 22.90
C VAL A 294 15.52 -10.57 21.70
N THR A 295 14.26 -10.27 21.99
CA THR A 295 13.29 -9.91 20.96
C THR A 295 13.09 -8.40 20.95
N THR A 296 13.33 -7.76 19.83
CA THR A 296 13.15 -6.32 19.64
C THR A 296 12.03 -6.05 18.64
N LEU A 297 11.27 -5.00 18.92
CA LEU A 297 10.21 -4.48 18.08
C LEU A 297 10.49 -3.01 17.81
N SER A 298 10.39 -2.57 16.56
CA SER A 298 10.44 -1.16 16.20
C SER A 298 9.38 -0.77 15.20
N TRP A 299 8.86 0.45 15.31
CA TRP A 299 7.90 1.03 14.37
C TRP A 299 8.17 2.51 14.16
N GLN A 300 7.85 3.00 12.97
CA GLN A 300 7.93 4.42 12.61
C GLN A 300 6.56 4.91 12.14
N VAL A 301 5.99 5.87 12.87
CA VAL A 301 4.69 6.46 12.59
C VAL A 301 4.76 7.95 12.86
N ASP A 302 4.13 8.78 12.00
CA ASP A 302 4.08 10.24 12.14
C ASP A 302 5.49 10.88 12.36
N GLY A 303 6.51 10.37 11.66
CA GLY A 303 7.90 10.85 11.76
C GLY A 303 8.66 10.42 13.02
N ARG A 304 8.04 9.65 13.93
CA ARG A 304 8.68 9.15 15.15
C ARG A 304 8.98 7.67 15.04
N ARG A 305 10.26 7.30 15.16
CA ARG A 305 10.68 5.90 15.37
C ARG A 305 10.66 5.56 16.86
N THR A 306 10.03 4.45 17.20
CA THR A 306 10.02 3.85 18.54
C THR A 306 10.60 2.45 18.45
N GLN A 307 11.45 2.09 19.41
CA GLN A 307 12.03 0.76 19.53
C GLN A 307 11.91 0.29 20.98
N VAL A 308 11.51 -0.95 21.16
CA VAL A 308 11.30 -1.59 22.46
C VAL A 308 11.92 -2.99 22.45
N THR A 309 12.54 -3.37 23.56
CA THR A 309 12.93 -4.74 23.82
C THR A 309 11.80 -5.44 24.57
N LEU A 310 11.31 -6.56 24.03
CA LEU A 310 10.21 -7.33 24.63
C LEU A 310 10.74 -8.16 25.80
N GLY A 311 10.02 -8.12 26.92
CA GLY A 311 10.38 -8.79 28.17
C GLY A 311 9.20 -8.85 29.14
N ARG A 312 9.47 -9.21 30.40
CA ARG A 312 8.43 -9.38 31.43
C ARG A 312 7.63 -8.10 31.71
N ASP A 313 8.30 -6.95 31.64
CA ASP A 313 7.69 -5.65 31.97
C ASP A 313 7.15 -4.92 30.73
N THR A 314 7.06 -5.59 29.58
CA THR A 314 6.51 -4.97 28.37
C THR A 314 5.01 -4.66 28.56
N PRO A 315 4.56 -3.42 28.27
CA PRO A 315 3.15 -3.07 28.34
C PRO A 315 2.28 -4.02 27.50
N TYR A 316 1.12 -4.40 28.03
CA TYR A 316 0.20 -5.33 27.36
C TYR A 316 -0.13 -4.92 25.92
N SER A 317 -0.38 -3.63 25.68
CA SER A 317 -0.67 -3.09 24.33
C SER A 317 0.49 -3.28 23.35
N VAL A 318 1.73 -3.11 23.81
CA VAL A 318 2.94 -3.33 22.99
C VAL A 318 3.14 -4.82 22.71
N MET A 319 2.92 -5.69 23.70
CA MET A 319 2.98 -7.14 23.53
C MET A 319 1.89 -7.65 22.56
N GLN A 320 0.67 -7.12 22.65
CA GLN A 320 -0.40 -7.43 21.72
C GLN A 320 -0.08 -6.99 20.29
N PHE A 321 0.46 -5.78 20.12
CA PHE A 321 0.91 -5.31 18.80
C PHE A 321 2.05 -6.18 18.23
N ALA A 322 3.02 -6.58 19.06
CA ALA A 322 4.07 -7.50 18.63
C ALA A 322 3.49 -8.83 18.13
N ARG A 323 2.54 -9.43 18.87
CA ARG A 323 1.82 -10.65 18.48
C ARG A 323 1.03 -10.47 17.19
N GLN A 324 0.35 -9.33 17.04
CA GLN A 324 -0.38 -8.99 15.82
C GLN A 324 0.56 -8.90 14.61
N MET A 325 1.71 -8.23 14.76
CA MET A 325 2.73 -8.14 13.72
C MET A 325 3.30 -9.52 13.37
N ALA A 326 3.65 -10.32 14.37
CA ALA A 326 4.15 -11.68 14.14
C ALA A 326 3.15 -12.56 13.40
N ALA A 327 1.89 -12.60 13.88
CA ALA A 327 0.81 -13.34 13.23
C ALA A 327 0.58 -12.86 11.78
N ALA A 328 0.59 -11.55 11.55
CA ALA A 328 0.44 -10.96 10.22
C ALA A 328 1.53 -11.41 9.24
N TYR A 329 2.72 -11.80 9.70
CA TYR A 329 3.81 -12.27 8.85
C TYR A 329 4.19 -13.75 9.07
N GLY A 330 3.35 -14.52 9.76
CA GLY A 330 3.57 -15.95 9.98
C GLY A 330 4.78 -16.27 10.89
N ILE A 331 5.07 -15.40 11.84
CA ILE A 331 6.14 -15.58 12.85
C ILE A 331 5.53 -16.11 14.14
N GLU A 332 6.19 -17.09 14.75
CA GLU A 332 5.90 -17.55 16.11
C GLU A 332 6.76 -16.75 17.10
N LEU A 333 6.11 -16.03 18.03
CA LEU A 333 6.74 -15.10 18.96
C LEU A 333 7.13 -15.74 20.30
#